data_AF-A0AB39HRR5-F1
#
_entry.id   AF-A0AB39HRR5-F1
#
_cell.length_a   1.000
_cell.length_b   1.000
_cell.length_c   1.000
_cell.angle_alpha   90.00
_cell.angle_beta   90.00
_cell.angle_gamma   90.00
#
_symmetry.space_group_name_H-M   'P 1'
#
loop_
_entity.id
_entity.type
_entity.pdbx_description
1 polymer ?
#
loop_
_entity_poly.entity_id
_entity_poly.type
_entity_poly.pdbx_seq_one_letter_code
_entity_poly.pdbx_strand_id
1 'polypeptide(L)'
;MTIKKKIEQLVKKYETNNPFKIANELNITIVYEPLGSISGYYSKSHRFKVIHINENLPYEKQLSTCAHELGHAILHPNENTAFLKANTYYSTEKIEVEANMFALELLFAQRGDYTVTIKEATEQYGVSEQLFYKNFYP
;
A
#
# COMPACT_ATOMS: atom_id res chain seq x y z
N MET A 1 11.34 -13.11 4.84
CA MET A 1 11.77 -12.27 3.69
C MET A 1 11.38 -10.83 4.01
N THR A 2 12.28 -9.86 3.89
CA THR A 2 11.97 -8.45 4.19
C THR A 2 11.06 -7.85 3.14
N ILE A 3 10.32 -6.79 3.48
CA ILE A 3 9.46 -6.05 2.52
C ILE A 3 10.31 -5.56 1.34
N LYS A 4 11.49 -4.97 1.60
CA LYS A 4 12.44 -4.54 0.57
C LYS A 4 12.78 -5.64 -0.45
N LYS A 5 13.20 -6.82 0.00
CA LYS A 5 13.50 -7.97 -0.89
C LYS A 5 12.29 -8.41 -1.72
N LYS A 6 11.08 -8.29 -1.17
CA LYS A 6 9.84 -8.59 -1.89
C LYS A 6 9.56 -7.56 -2.97
N ILE A 7 9.76 -6.28 -2.69
CA ILE A 7 9.64 -5.23 -3.69
C ILE A 7 10.66 -5.42 -4.81
N GLU A 8 11.94 -5.65 -4.48
CA GLU A 8 12.98 -5.93 -5.48
C GLU A 8 12.59 -7.08 -6.42
N GLN A 9 12.04 -8.16 -5.87
CA GLN A 9 11.54 -9.29 -6.67
C GLN A 9 10.31 -8.94 -7.51
N LEU A 10 9.34 -8.19 -6.97
CA LEU A 10 8.13 -7.78 -7.69
C LEU A 10 8.48 -6.85 -8.85
N VAL A 11 9.29 -5.82 -8.58
CA VAL A 11 9.72 -4.83 -9.58
C VAL A 11 10.55 -5.52 -10.66
N LYS A 12 11.44 -6.43 -10.29
CA LYS A 12 12.20 -7.23 -11.27
C LYS A 12 11.29 -8.14 -12.10
N LYS A 13 10.26 -8.75 -11.49
CA LYS A 13 9.36 -9.68 -12.17
C LYS A 13 8.41 -8.99 -13.15
N TYR A 14 7.88 -7.82 -12.77
CA TYR A 14 6.88 -7.09 -13.55
C TYR A 14 7.44 -5.87 -14.29
N GLU A 15 8.75 -5.64 -14.19
CA GLU A 15 9.49 -4.56 -14.86
C GLU A 15 8.91 -3.16 -14.61
N THR A 16 8.27 -2.98 -13.46
CA THR A 16 7.62 -1.72 -13.09
C THR A 16 7.48 -1.63 -11.58
N ASN A 17 7.47 -0.40 -11.06
CA ASN A 17 7.09 -0.10 -9.69
C ASN A 17 5.71 0.58 -9.60
N ASN A 18 4.98 0.68 -10.70
CA ASN A 18 3.65 1.25 -10.72
C ASN A 18 2.66 0.26 -10.08
N PRO A 19 1.99 0.63 -8.96
CA PRO A 19 1.11 -0.27 -8.22
C PRO A 19 -0.11 -0.71 -9.04
N PHE A 20 -0.65 0.14 -9.92
CA PHE A 20 -1.77 -0.22 -10.79
C PHE A 20 -1.39 -1.32 -11.77
N LYS A 21 -0.21 -1.19 -12.40
CA LYS A 21 0.30 -2.22 -13.32
C LYS A 21 0.53 -3.54 -12.60
N ILE A 22 1.19 -3.51 -11.44
CA ILE A 22 1.45 -4.72 -10.65
C ILE A 22 0.15 -5.37 -10.19
N ALA A 23 -0.84 -4.59 -9.75
CA ALA A 23 -2.16 -5.11 -9.38
C ALA A 23 -2.82 -5.84 -10.56
N ASN A 24 -2.77 -5.26 -11.76
CA ASN A 24 -3.28 -5.89 -12.98
C ASN A 24 -2.56 -7.21 -13.30
N GLU A 25 -1.22 -7.22 -13.28
CA GLU A 25 -0.42 -8.45 -13.48
C GLU A 25 -0.73 -9.55 -12.45
N LEU A 26 -1.14 -9.16 -11.24
CA LEU A 26 -1.55 -10.07 -10.17
C LEU A 26 -3.02 -10.48 -10.23
N ASN A 27 -3.77 -10.09 -11.28
CA ASN A 27 -5.21 -10.29 -11.42
C ASN A 27 -6.02 -9.72 -10.24
N ILE A 28 -5.57 -8.59 -9.70
CA ILE A 28 -6.29 -7.81 -8.69
C ILE A 28 -7.10 -6.75 -9.42
N THR A 29 -8.43 -6.79 -9.27
CA THR A 29 -9.31 -5.82 -9.91
C THR A 29 -9.18 -4.47 -9.20
N ILE A 30 -9.12 -3.38 -9.96
CA ILE A 30 -9.15 -2.02 -9.40
C ILE A 30 -10.49 -1.39 -9.75
N VAL A 31 -11.20 -0.89 -8.74
CA VAL A 31 -12.48 -0.19 -8.89
C VAL A 31 -12.31 1.24 -8.39
N TYR A 32 -12.72 2.20 -9.21
CA TYR A 32 -12.82 3.61 -8.83
C TYR A 32 -14.28 3.93 -8.53
N GLU A 33 -14.54 4.48 -7.35
CA GLU A 33 -15.90 4.80 -6.90
C GLU A 33 -15.89 5.94 -5.87
N PRO A 34 -17.00 6.66 -5.65
CA PRO A 34 -17.07 7.72 -4.66
C PRO A 34 -17.15 7.14 -3.24
N LEU A 35 -16.03 7.16 -2.50
CA LEU A 35 -15.90 6.56 -1.15
C LEU A 35 -16.06 7.53 0.01
N GLY A 36 -16.53 8.76 -0.25
CA GLY A 36 -16.66 9.80 0.77
C GLY A 36 -15.30 10.17 1.38
N SER A 37 -15.16 10.03 2.70
CA SER A 37 -13.93 10.36 3.43
C SER A 37 -12.85 9.26 3.40
N ILE A 38 -13.18 8.07 2.89
CA ILE A 38 -12.24 6.95 2.79
C ILE A 38 -11.42 7.10 1.51
N SER A 39 -10.10 6.95 1.60
CA SER A 39 -9.22 7.01 0.42
C SER A 39 -9.32 5.76 -0.46
N GLY A 40 -9.42 4.58 0.17
CA GLY A 40 -9.53 3.28 -0.48
C GLY A 40 -9.58 2.14 0.53
N TYR A 41 -9.82 0.93 0.01
CA TYR A 41 -9.76 -0.33 0.76
C TYR A 41 -9.54 -1.54 -0.15
N TYR A 42 -8.86 -2.54 0.37
CA TYR A 42 -8.72 -3.88 -0.19
C TYR A 42 -9.84 -4.79 0.33
N SER A 43 -10.41 -5.56 -0.59
CA SER A 43 -11.35 -6.62 -0.28
C SER A 43 -11.02 -7.90 -1.03
N LYS A 44 -11.38 -9.03 -0.44
CA LYS A 44 -11.30 -10.35 -1.03
C LYS A 44 -12.58 -11.11 -0.77
N SER A 45 -13.16 -11.62 -1.85
CA SER A 45 -14.23 -12.62 -1.82
C SER A 45 -13.73 -13.86 -2.55
N HIS A 46 -13.63 -14.98 -1.82
CA HIS A 46 -13.06 -16.23 -2.35
C HIS A 46 -11.67 -16.00 -2.96
N ARG A 47 -11.52 -16.20 -4.28
CA ARG A 47 -10.26 -15.99 -5.01
C ARG A 47 -10.15 -14.60 -5.66
N PHE A 48 -11.22 -13.82 -5.61
CA PHE A 48 -11.29 -12.51 -6.25
C PHE A 48 -10.80 -11.44 -5.29
N LYS A 49 -9.75 -10.75 -5.71
CA LYS A 49 -9.14 -9.63 -4.99
C LYS A 49 -9.51 -8.33 -5.67
N VAL A 50 -9.92 -7.35 -4.88
CA VAL A 50 -10.33 -6.04 -5.37
C VAL A 50 -9.67 -4.95 -4.54
N ILE A 51 -9.10 -3.94 -5.21
CA ILE A 51 -8.67 -2.69 -4.61
C ILE A 51 -9.68 -1.62 -5.02
N HIS A 52 -10.32 -1.02 -4.03
CA HIS A 52 -11.27 0.07 -4.19
C HIS A 52 -10.55 1.39 -3.93
N ILE A 53 -10.69 2.34 -4.83
CA ILE A 53 -10.03 3.64 -4.78
C ILE A 53 -11.08 4.74 -4.89
N ASN A 54 -10.96 5.75 -4.04
CA ASN A 54 -11.83 6.91 -4.11
C ASN A 54 -11.53 7.72 -5.38
N GLU A 55 -12.48 7.76 -6.29
CA GLU A 55 -12.35 8.44 -7.58
C GLU A 55 -12.15 9.96 -7.45
N ASN A 56 -12.57 10.55 -6.31
CA ASN A 56 -12.45 11.98 -6.05
C ASN A 56 -11.05 12.41 -5.58
N LEU A 57 -10.14 11.45 -5.39
CA LEU A 57 -8.77 11.76 -5.02
C LEU A 57 -7.95 12.27 -6.22
N PRO A 58 -7.04 13.24 -6.01
CA PRO A 58 -6.00 13.54 -6.98
C PRO A 58 -5.18 12.29 -7.33
N TYR A 59 -4.69 12.21 -8.57
CA TYR A 59 -3.96 11.03 -9.08
C TYR A 59 -2.82 10.55 -8.16
N GLU A 60 -2.01 11.47 -7.62
CA GLU A 60 -0.92 11.12 -6.70
C GLU A 60 -1.41 10.42 -5.42
N LYS A 61 -2.59 10.80 -4.92
CA LYS A 61 -3.23 10.13 -3.78
C LYS A 61 -3.85 8.79 -4.17
N GLN A 62 -4.36 8.65 -5.39
CA GLN A 62 -4.82 7.35 -5.90
C GLN A 62 -3.65 6.38 -6.06
N LEU A 63 -2.50 6.88 -6.54
CA LEU A 63 -1.26 6.11 -6.68
C LEU A 63 -0.76 5.59 -5.32
N SER A 64 -0.69 6.47 -4.31
CA SER A 64 -0.28 6.07 -2.95
C SER A 64 -1.28 5.11 -2.30
N THR A 65 -2.58 5.37 -2.44
CA THR A 65 -3.66 4.48 -1.97
C THR A 65 -3.55 3.10 -2.61
N CYS A 66 -3.36 3.03 -3.93
CA CYS A 66 -3.21 1.75 -4.62
C CYS A 66 -1.98 0.98 -4.14
N ALA A 67 -0.85 1.64 -3.89
CA ALA A 67 0.35 0.99 -3.40
C ALA A 67 0.14 0.40 -1.98
N HIS A 68 -0.56 1.14 -1.12
CA HIS A 68 -0.92 0.70 0.23
C HIS A 68 -1.86 -0.51 0.20
N GLU A 69 -2.98 -0.43 -0.54
CA GLU A 69 -3.94 -1.54 -0.64
C GLU A 69 -3.35 -2.77 -1.36
N LEU A 70 -2.42 -2.56 -2.30
CA LEU A 70 -1.62 -3.65 -2.88
C LEU A 70 -0.74 -4.33 -1.83
N GLY A 71 -0.19 -3.57 -0.88
CA GLY A 71 0.51 -4.08 0.29
C GLY A 71 -0.37 -5.04 1.08
N HIS A 72 -1.62 -4.65 1.40
CA HIS A 72 -2.58 -5.55 2.02
C HIS A 72 -2.86 -6.79 1.18
N ALA A 73 -3.10 -6.63 -0.12
CA ALA A 73 -3.42 -7.75 -1.02
C ALA A 73 -2.29 -8.79 -1.13
N ILE A 74 -1.03 -8.38 -0.92
CA ILE A 74 0.17 -9.23 -1.04
C ILE A 74 0.64 -9.77 0.31
N LEU A 75 0.66 -8.95 1.36
CA LEU A 75 1.17 -9.29 2.68
C LEU A 75 0.08 -9.93 3.57
N HIS A 76 -1.16 -9.49 3.42
CA HIS A 76 -2.30 -9.87 4.26
C HIS A 76 -3.50 -10.30 3.40
N PRO A 77 -3.33 -11.26 2.47
CA PRO A 77 -4.31 -11.52 1.42
C PRO A 77 -5.69 -11.96 1.94
N ASN A 78 -5.81 -12.43 3.17
CA ASN A 78 -7.08 -12.89 3.76
C ASN A 78 -7.75 -11.85 4.67
N GLU A 79 -7.11 -10.71 4.88
CA GLU A 79 -7.62 -9.63 5.74
C GLU A 79 -8.29 -8.57 4.87
N ASN A 80 -9.59 -8.34 5.10
CA ASN A 80 -10.33 -7.27 4.41
C ASN A 80 -10.13 -5.95 5.14
N THR A 81 -9.56 -4.94 4.49
CA THR A 81 -9.18 -3.69 5.19
C THR A 81 -10.39 -2.85 5.57
N ALA A 82 -11.48 -2.94 4.82
CA ALA A 82 -12.78 -2.39 5.21
C ALA A 82 -13.28 -2.96 6.56
N PHE A 83 -13.04 -4.25 6.82
CA PHE A 83 -13.42 -4.89 8.08
C PHE A 83 -12.46 -4.53 9.22
N LEU A 84 -11.15 -4.46 8.93
CA LEU A 84 -10.12 -4.05 9.89
C LEU A 84 -10.38 -2.65 10.45
N LYS A 85 -10.66 -1.67 9.58
CA LYS A 85 -10.96 -0.28 9.96
C LYS A 85 -12.22 -0.14 10.82
N ALA A 86 -13.12 -1.11 10.79
CA ALA A 86 -14.38 -1.07 11.52
C ALA A 86 -14.32 -1.72 12.92
N ASN A 87 -13.47 -2.74 13.15
CA ASN A 87 -13.72 -3.69 14.25
C ASN A 87 -12.52 -4.10 15.13
N THR A 88 -11.27 -3.67 14.87
CA THR A 88 -10.10 -4.19 15.64
C THR A 88 -9.00 -3.14 15.81
N TYR A 89 -8.50 -2.92 17.04
CA TYR A 89 -7.50 -1.88 17.35
C TYR A 89 -6.04 -2.36 17.38
N TYR A 90 -5.74 -3.61 17.76
CA TYR A 90 -4.35 -4.03 18.05
C TYR A 90 -3.66 -4.82 16.91
N SER A 91 -4.40 -5.67 16.21
CA SER A 91 -3.89 -6.44 15.05
C SER A 91 -3.80 -5.59 13.78
N THR A 92 -4.54 -4.48 13.72
CA THR A 92 -4.61 -3.57 12.59
C THR A 92 -3.36 -2.72 12.48
N GLU A 93 -2.86 -2.16 13.59
CA GLU A 93 -1.68 -1.28 13.55
C GLU A 93 -0.48 -1.93 12.85
N LYS A 94 -0.16 -3.19 13.16
CA LYS A 94 0.95 -3.89 12.50
C LYS A 94 0.72 -4.08 11.00
N ILE A 95 -0.50 -4.47 10.61
CA ILE A 95 -0.87 -4.71 9.21
C ILE A 95 -0.81 -3.40 8.41
N GLU A 96 -1.31 -2.31 8.99
CA GLU A 96 -1.24 -0.96 8.40
C GLU A 96 0.22 -0.47 8.27
N VAL A 97 1.06 -0.72 9.29
CA VAL A 97 2.50 -0.43 9.22
C VAL A 97 3.16 -1.19 8.08
N GLU A 98 2.90 -2.49 7.97
CA GLU A 98 3.49 -3.32 6.91
C GLU A 98 3.01 -2.88 5.51
N ALA A 99 1.73 -2.52 5.35
CA ALA A 99 1.18 -1.98 4.11
C ALA A 99 1.78 -0.61 3.74
N ASN A 100 1.96 0.27 4.72
CA ASN A 100 2.61 1.56 4.55
C ASN A 100 4.08 1.41 4.12
N MET A 101 4.83 0.54 4.78
CA MET A 101 6.21 0.23 4.43
C MET A 101 6.31 -0.37 3.03
N PHE A 102 5.37 -1.25 2.66
CA PHE A 102 5.27 -1.80 1.31
C PHE A 102 5.06 -0.70 0.27
N ALA A 103 4.13 0.22 0.51
CA ALA A 103 3.82 1.32 -0.40
C ALA A 103 5.03 2.21 -0.66
N LEU A 104 5.74 2.61 0.41
CA LEU A 104 6.96 3.40 0.34
C LEU A 104 8.04 2.68 -0.48
N GLU A 105 8.41 1.46 -0.07
CA GLU A 105 9.46 0.70 -0.76
C GLU A 105 9.14 0.51 -2.24
N LEU A 106 7.87 0.25 -2.58
CA LEU A 106 7.44 0.11 -3.98
C LEU A 106 7.59 1.43 -4.76
N LEU A 107 6.98 2.51 -4.30
CA LEU A 107 6.93 3.77 -5.04
C LEU A 107 8.31 4.39 -5.25
N PHE A 108 9.24 4.13 -4.33
CA PHE A 108 10.61 4.64 -4.40
C PHE A 108 11.63 3.65 -4.98
N ALA A 109 11.23 2.43 -5.37
CA ALA A 109 12.13 1.37 -5.85
C ALA A 109 13.04 1.74 -7.04
N GLN A 110 12.62 2.67 -7.92
CA GLN A 110 13.43 3.08 -9.09
C GLN A 110 14.36 4.28 -8.80
N ARG A 111 14.15 5.01 -7.70
CA ARG A 111 14.95 6.17 -7.35
C ARG A 111 16.06 5.71 -6.40
N GLY A 112 17.12 5.13 -6.97
CA GLY A 112 18.20 4.42 -6.27
C GLY A 112 18.99 5.17 -5.18
N ASP A 113 18.57 6.37 -4.77
CA ASP A 113 19.15 7.12 -3.64
C ASP A 113 18.17 8.18 -3.07
N TYR A 114 16.89 7.84 -2.92
CA TYR A 114 15.89 8.81 -2.45
C TYR A 114 15.81 8.88 -0.91
N THR A 115 16.18 10.03 -0.35
CA THR A 115 15.78 10.46 0.99
C THR A 115 14.38 11.07 0.91
N VAL A 116 13.36 10.28 1.25
CA VAL A 116 12.03 10.85 1.54
C VAL A 116 12.13 11.53 2.90
N THR A 117 11.78 12.82 2.98
CA THR A 117 11.72 13.46 4.29
C THR A 117 10.59 12.81 5.09
N ILE A 118 10.79 12.63 6.40
CA ILE A 118 9.76 12.06 7.28
C ILE A 118 8.41 12.76 7.09
N LYS A 119 8.45 14.07 6.82
CA LYS A 119 7.29 14.91 6.55
C LYS A 119 6.53 14.54 5.27
N GLU A 120 7.23 14.35 4.14
CA GLU A 120 6.59 13.88 2.91
C GLU A 120 5.98 12.49 3.12
N ALA A 121 6.65 11.66 3.92
CA ALA A 121 6.18 10.32 4.14
C ALA A 121 4.95 10.23 5.06
N THR A 122 4.89 11.10 6.07
CA THR A 122 3.74 11.22 6.98
C THR A 122 2.54 11.85 6.29
N GLU A 123 2.75 12.91 5.52
CA GLU A 123 1.68 13.66 4.84
C GLU A 123 1.09 12.89 3.65
N GLN A 124 1.91 12.15 2.90
CA GLN A 124 1.48 11.48 1.67
C GLN A 124 1.06 10.02 1.89
N TYR A 125 1.68 9.33 2.85
CA TYR A 125 1.50 7.89 3.05
C TYR A 125 0.97 7.52 4.44
N GLY A 126 0.67 8.50 5.31
CA GLY A 126 0.07 8.25 6.61
C GLY A 126 0.96 7.45 7.58
N VAL A 127 2.26 7.37 7.31
CA VAL A 127 3.21 6.66 8.15
C VAL A 127 3.64 7.58 9.28
N SER A 128 3.50 7.17 10.54
CA SER A 128 3.96 8.01 11.66
C SER A 128 5.48 8.18 11.67
N GLU A 129 5.97 9.33 12.16
CA GLU A 129 7.42 9.60 12.25
C GLU A 129 8.16 8.52 13.06
N GLN A 130 7.52 8.03 14.12
CA GLN A 130 8.04 6.96 14.96
C GLN A 130 8.31 5.66 14.17
N LEU A 131 7.47 5.33 13.19
CA LEU A 131 7.63 4.15 12.35
C LEU A 131 8.78 4.32 11.35
N PHE A 132 9.03 5.56 10.91
CA PHE A 132 10.18 5.89 10.08
C PHE A 132 11.50 5.62 10.80
N TYR A 133 11.67 6.20 11.99
CA TYR A 133 12.89 6.03 12.77
C TYR A 133 13.17 4.56 13.11
N LYS A 134 12.15 3.79 13.50
CA LYS A 134 12.32 2.38 13.88
C LYS A 134 12.76 1.46 12.73
N ASN A 135 12.36 1.76 11.49
CA ASN A 135 12.56 0.84 10.35
C ASN A 135 13.62 1.28 9.35
N PHE A 136 13.90 2.59 9.23
CA PHE A 136 14.85 3.12 8.26
C PHE A 136 16.14 3.68 8.89
N TYR A 137 16.17 3.92 10.20
CA TYR A 137 17.33 4.43 10.94
C TYR A 137 17.59 3.61 12.23
N PRO A 138 17.94 2.31 12.12
CA PRO A 138 18.22 1.45 13.29
C PRO A 138 19.50 1.82 14.04
#